data_AF-A0A2H0DH02-F1
#
_entry.id   AF-A0A2H0DH02-F1
#
_cell.length_a   1.000
_cell.length_b   1.000
_cell.length_c   1.000
_cell.angle_alpha   90.00
_cell.angle_beta   90.00
_cell.angle_gamma   90.00
#
_symmetry.space_group_name_H-M   'P 1'
#
loop_
_entity.id
_entity.type
_entity.pdbx_description
1 polymer ?
#
loop_
_entity_poly.entity_id
_entity_poly.type
_entity_poly.pdbx_seq_one_letter_code
_entity_poly.pdbx_strand_id
1 'polypeptide(L)'
;MFASSDGLGNRLKPGAIFKRDYEYVRGGTANVFCAVEPKAGKYFTRVTKNRKGPAFAKMIARIARAYPGKKTIHLVMDNLSTHSEKSLTDFYGEKLGGKIWDKFTPHYTPKHASWLDQAEIEIGIFSRQCLGHDRIGDIPSLRKRASAWNCRMNRQRRKINWSFTVPDAREKLRYKSADFIRSRY
;
A
#
# COMPACT_ATOMS: atom_id res chain seq x y z
N MET A 1 -4.68 13.99 -8.07
CA MET A 1 -5.19 15.24 -8.67
C MET A 1 -4.03 16.20 -8.71
N PHE A 2 -3.70 16.68 -9.91
CA PHE A 2 -2.38 17.10 -10.33
C PHE A 2 -2.40 18.58 -10.82
N ALA A 3 -1.35 19.38 -10.61
CA ALA A 3 -1.15 20.73 -11.16
C ALA A 3 0.31 20.95 -11.57
N SER A 4 0.55 21.48 -12.77
CA SER A 4 1.78 22.13 -13.23
C SER A 4 1.39 23.47 -13.87
N SER A 5 2.20 24.50 -13.68
CA SER A 5 1.94 25.86 -14.17
C SER A 5 3.01 26.27 -15.17
N ASP A 6 2.61 26.52 -16.41
CA ASP A 6 3.36 27.38 -17.33
C ASP A 6 2.37 28.39 -17.91
N GLY A 7 2.71 29.68 -17.78
CA GLY A 7 1.88 30.80 -18.25
C GLY A 7 2.39 32.12 -17.70
N LEU A 8 3.08 32.88 -18.55
CA LEU A 8 3.58 34.24 -18.31
C LEU A 8 2.43 35.25 -18.13
N GLY A 9 2.63 36.23 -17.23
CA GLY A 9 2.07 37.59 -17.37
C GLY A 9 0.98 38.02 -16.37
N ASN A 10 1.37 38.68 -15.28
CA ASN A 10 1.03 40.10 -15.01
C ASN A 10 1.54 40.55 -13.63
N ARG A 11 2.05 41.80 -13.54
CA ARG A 11 2.43 42.43 -12.27
C ARG A 11 1.17 42.63 -11.40
N LEU A 12 1.17 42.07 -10.20
CA LEU A 12 0.12 42.28 -9.20
C LEU A 12 0.28 43.66 -8.54
N LYS A 13 -0.82 44.40 -8.38
CA LYS A 13 -0.87 45.63 -7.57
C LYS A 13 -0.91 45.27 -6.06
N PRO A 14 -0.36 46.11 -5.17
CA PRO A 14 -0.40 45.85 -3.72
C PRO A 14 -1.83 45.77 -3.19
N GLY A 15 -2.18 44.69 -2.48
CA GLY A 15 -3.49 44.51 -1.83
C GLY A 15 -4.47 43.53 -2.52
N ALA A 16 -4.12 42.96 -3.68
CA ALA A 16 -4.96 41.94 -4.33
C ALA A 16 -4.66 40.53 -3.79
N ILE A 17 -5.67 39.84 -3.24
CA ILE A 17 -5.60 38.41 -2.96
C ILE A 17 -5.54 37.67 -4.30
N PHE A 18 -4.51 36.84 -4.50
CA PHE A 18 -4.34 36.01 -5.68
C PHE A 18 -5.52 35.03 -5.80
N LYS A 19 -6.52 35.35 -6.63
CA LYS A 19 -7.55 34.40 -7.04
C LYS A 19 -6.99 33.58 -8.19
N ARG A 20 -6.66 32.33 -7.88
CA ARG A 20 -6.25 31.32 -8.86
C ARG A 20 -7.52 30.69 -9.43
N ASP A 21 -7.79 30.94 -10.71
CA ASP A 21 -8.89 30.27 -11.40
C ASP A 21 -8.68 28.75 -11.45
N TYR A 22 -9.74 28.01 -11.16
CA TYR A 22 -9.77 26.57 -10.89
C TYR A 22 -9.97 25.77 -12.17
N GLU A 23 -9.00 25.79 -13.08
CA GLU A 23 -9.01 24.83 -14.18
C GLU A 23 -8.31 23.53 -13.76
N TYR A 24 -9.10 22.48 -13.55
CA TYR A 24 -8.60 21.17 -13.14
C TYR A 24 -8.21 20.33 -14.37
N VAL A 25 -6.90 20.15 -14.57
CA VAL A 25 -6.37 19.21 -15.57
C VAL A 25 -5.88 17.92 -14.89
N ARG A 26 -6.46 16.77 -15.24
CA ARG A 26 -6.11 15.47 -14.66
C ARG A 26 -4.78 14.94 -15.23
N GLY A 27 -3.68 15.05 -14.48
CA GLY A 27 -2.36 14.44 -14.79
C GLY A 27 -2.27 12.90 -14.69
N GLY A 28 -3.39 12.18 -14.86
CA GLY A 28 -3.48 10.72 -14.80
C GLY A 28 -4.04 10.15 -13.48
N THR A 29 -3.81 8.86 -13.24
CA THR A 29 -4.13 8.13 -12.00
C THR A 29 -2.89 7.37 -11.53
N ALA A 30 -2.67 7.28 -10.23
CA ALA A 30 -1.59 6.51 -9.62
C ALA A 30 -2.15 5.50 -8.62
N ASN A 31 -1.35 4.49 -8.30
CA ASN A 31 -1.62 3.53 -7.24
C ASN A 31 -0.52 3.60 -6.18
N VAL A 32 -0.89 3.35 -4.92
CA VAL A 32 0.07 3.23 -3.82
C VAL A 32 -0.11 1.85 -3.20
N PHE A 33 0.90 1.00 -3.31
CA PHE A 33 0.98 -0.22 -2.51
C PHE A 33 1.50 0.13 -1.12
N CYS A 34 0.81 -0.37 -0.10
CA CYS A 34 1.21 -0.31 1.30
C CYS A 34 1.33 -1.75 1.81
N ALA A 35 2.36 -2.01 2.60
CA ALA A 35 2.52 -3.27 3.30
C ALA A 35 3.37 -3.01 4.54
N VAL A 36 2.97 -3.59 5.66
CA VAL A 36 3.59 -3.33 6.97
C VAL A 36 3.91 -4.65 7.65
N GLU A 37 5.03 -4.69 8.38
CA GLU A 37 5.29 -5.66 9.43
C GLU A 37 4.99 -4.97 10.77
N PRO A 38 3.77 -5.13 11.33
CA PRO A 38 3.26 -4.33 12.46
C PRO A 38 4.17 -4.34 13.69
N LYS A 39 4.68 -5.53 14.04
CA LYS A 39 5.48 -5.76 15.26
C LYS A 39 6.90 -5.21 15.15
N ALA A 40 7.46 -5.18 13.94
CA ALA A 40 8.79 -4.62 13.69
C ALA A 40 8.74 -3.12 13.34
N GLY A 41 7.56 -2.60 12.97
CA GLY A 41 7.42 -1.24 12.47
C GLY A 41 8.14 -1.03 11.15
N LYS A 42 8.16 -2.04 10.28
CA LYS A 42 8.79 -1.99 8.96
C LYS A 42 7.71 -1.76 7.90
N TYR A 43 7.92 -0.77 7.05
CA TYR A 43 6.94 -0.29 6.09
C TYR A 43 7.46 -0.46 4.66
N PHE A 44 6.56 -0.80 3.76
CA PHE A 44 6.82 -0.92 2.34
C PHE A 44 5.74 -0.14 1.60
N THR A 45 6.02 1.14 1.36
CA THR A 45 5.15 1.98 0.55
C THR A 45 5.75 2.18 -0.82
N ARG A 46 4.96 1.98 -1.88
CA ARG A 46 5.43 2.17 -3.25
C ARG A 46 4.36 2.71 -4.18
N VAL A 47 4.68 3.83 -4.83
CA VAL A 47 3.84 4.45 -5.85
C VAL A 47 4.11 3.84 -7.22
N THR A 48 3.05 3.33 -7.85
CA THR A 48 3.03 2.71 -9.17
C THR A 48 2.03 3.42 -10.08
N LYS A 49 2.16 3.25 -11.41
CA LYS A 49 1.19 3.84 -12.36
C LYS A 49 -0.19 3.19 -12.25
N ASN A 50 -0.25 1.92 -11.84
CA ASN A 50 -1.46 1.14 -11.69
C ASN A 50 -1.23 0.00 -10.67
N ARG A 51 -2.29 -0.72 -10.34
CA ARG A 51 -2.30 -1.88 -9.43
C ARG A 51 -2.21 -3.25 -10.13
N LYS A 52 -1.78 -3.30 -11.40
CA LYS A 52 -1.79 -4.55 -12.18
C LYS A 52 -0.77 -5.57 -11.67
N GLY A 53 -0.93 -6.84 -12.06
CA GLY A 53 -0.08 -7.97 -11.67
C GLY A 53 1.44 -7.69 -11.68
N PRO A 54 2.02 -7.10 -12.74
CA PRO A 54 3.45 -6.75 -12.76
C PRO A 54 3.90 -5.79 -11.64
N ALA A 55 3.03 -4.88 -11.22
CA ALA A 55 3.31 -3.96 -10.13
C ALA A 55 3.24 -4.66 -8.78
N PHE A 56 2.25 -5.56 -8.60
CA PHE A 56 2.14 -6.43 -7.44
C PHE A 56 3.34 -7.40 -7.32
N ALA A 57 3.71 -8.09 -8.39
CA ALA A 57 4.86 -9.01 -8.40
C ALA A 57 6.15 -8.32 -7.95
N LYS A 58 6.42 -7.10 -8.46
CA LYS A 58 7.57 -6.29 -8.04
C LYS A 58 7.51 -5.88 -6.57
N MET A 59 6.30 -5.71 -6.02
CA MET A 59 6.10 -5.41 -4.61
C MET A 59 6.41 -6.63 -3.75
N ILE A 60 5.84 -7.79 -4.06
CA ILE A 60 6.09 -9.04 -3.34
C ILE A 60 7.57 -9.44 -3.39
N ALA A 61 8.21 -9.34 -4.56
CA ALA A 61 9.65 -9.58 -4.70
C ALA A 61 10.51 -8.60 -3.87
N ARG A 62 10.04 -7.37 -3.65
CA ARG A 62 10.72 -6.40 -2.77
C ARG A 62 10.59 -6.82 -1.30
N ILE A 63 9.42 -7.26 -0.88
CA ILE A 63 9.19 -7.77 0.49
C ILE A 63 10.05 -9.01 0.71
N ALA A 64 10.03 -9.99 -0.20
CA ALA A 64 10.82 -11.23 -0.11
C ALA A 64 12.32 -10.96 0.08
N ARG A 65 12.87 -9.99 -0.67
CA ARG A 65 14.29 -9.58 -0.55
C ARG A 65 14.61 -8.90 0.77
N ALA A 66 13.64 -8.30 1.43
CA ALA A 66 13.84 -7.65 2.72
C ALA A 66 13.95 -8.64 3.89
N TYR A 67 13.74 -9.94 3.64
CA TYR A 67 13.84 -11.02 4.61
C TYR A 67 14.55 -12.25 4.01
N PRO A 68 15.85 -12.14 3.65
CA PRO A 68 16.55 -13.19 2.89
C PRO A 68 16.61 -14.54 3.62
N GLY A 69 16.75 -14.53 4.96
CA GLY A 69 16.85 -15.73 5.79
C GLY A 69 15.52 -16.28 6.34
N LYS A 70 14.37 -15.70 5.95
CA LYS A 70 13.06 -16.21 6.39
C LYS A 70 12.53 -17.19 5.35
N LYS A 71 12.22 -18.40 5.81
CA LYS A 71 11.63 -19.48 5.00
C LYS A 71 10.12 -19.27 4.79
N THR A 72 9.45 -18.67 5.77
CA THR A 72 8.00 -18.44 5.74
C THR A 72 7.70 -17.00 6.17
N ILE A 73 6.88 -16.32 5.38
CA ILE A 73 6.36 -14.96 5.62
C ILE A 73 4.83 -15.03 5.50
N HIS A 74 4.11 -14.86 6.61
CA HIS A 74 2.66 -14.76 6.55
C HIS A 74 2.25 -13.43 5.92
N LEU A 75 1.52 -13.51 4.81
CA LEU A 75 1.07 -12.34 4.06
C LEU A 75 -0.45 -12.24 4.18
N VAL A 76 -0.94 -11.29 4.97
CA VAL A 76 -2.37 -10.96 5.04
C VAL A 76 -2.68 -9.92 3.96
N MET A 77 -3.73 -10.14 3.18
CA MET A 77 -4.12 -9.20 2.12
C MET A 77 -5.60 -9.32 1.75
N ASP A 78 -6.14 -8.30 1.10
CA ASP A 78 -7.48 -8.34 0.52
C ASP A 78 -7.59 -9.29 -0.69
N ASN A 79 -8.82 -9.59 -1.11
CA ASN A 79 -9.12 -10.58 -2.14
C ASN A 79 -9.19 -9.97 -3.56
N LEU A 80 -8.15 -9.20 -3.92
CA LEU A 80 -8.01 -8.65 -5.26
C LEU A 80 -7.47 -9.72 -6.22
N SER A 81 -7.98 -9.80 -7.46
CA SER A 81 -7.56 -10.83 -8.43
C SER A 81 -6.05 -10.82 -8.77
N THR A 82 -5.39 -9.67 -8.63
CA THR A 82 -3.94 -9.53 -8.83
C THR A 82 -3.12 -10.02 -7.64
N HIS A 83 -3.73 -10.25 -6.48
CA HIS A 83 -3.06 -10.74 -5.29
C HIS A 83 -2.94 -12.25 -5.34
N SER A 84 -2.12 -12.75 -6.26
CA SER A 84 -2.01 -14.19 -6.53
C SER A 84 -0.62 -14.56 -7.04
N GLU A 85 -0.26 -15.83 -6.87
CA GLU A 85 0.95 -16.43 -7.45
C GLU A 85 1.05 -16.17 -8.95
N LYS A 86 -0.07 -16.28 -9.66
CA LYS A 86 -0.15 -16.03 -11.11
C LYS A 86 0.43 -14.68 -11.51
N SER A 87 0.23 -13.63 -10.70
CA SER A 87 0.83 -12.32 -11.01
C SER A 87 2.36 -12.35 -10.97
N LEU A 88 2.95 -13.21 -10.13
CA LEU A 88 4.40 -13.39 -10.04
C LEU A 88 4.90 -14.30 -11.17
N THR A 89 4.24 -15.42 -11.47
CA THR A 89 4.66 -16.33 -12.54
C THR A 89 4.49 -15.70 -13.91
N ASP A 90 3.42 -14.95 -14.15
CA ASP A 90 3.22 -14.19 -15.41
C ASP A 90 4.32 -13.12 -15.60
N PHE A 91 4.84 -12.53 -14.51
CA PHE A 91 5.82 -11.44 -14.59
C PHE A 91 7.29 -11.89 -14.53
N TYR A 92 7.63 -12.89 -13.71
CA TYR A 92 8.99 -13.38 -13.50
C TYR A 92 9.25 -14.75 -14.15
N GLY A 93 8.25 -15.37 -14.76
CA GLY A 93 8.26 -16.76 -15.23
C GLY A 93 7.98 -17.76 -14.10
N GLU A 94 7.52 -18.95 -14.46
CA GLU A 94 7.12 -20.01 -13.51
C GLU A 94 8.17 -20.28 -12.43
N LYS A 95 9.42 -20.53 -12.84
CA LYS A 95 10.50 -20.90 -11.92
C LYS A 95 10.84 -19.83 -10.89
N LEU A 96 11.01 -18.58 -11.32
CA LEU A 96 11.39 -17.48 -10.42
C LEU A 96 10.17 -16.94 -9.65
N GLY A 97 9.03 -16.82 -10.33
CA GLY A 97 7.77 -16.38 -9.73
C GLY A 97 7.30 -17.31 -8.61
N GLY A 98 7.25 -18.62 -8.88
CA GLY A 98 6.93 -19.65 -7.89
C GLY A 98 7.90 -19.62 -6.71
N LYS A 99 9.21 -19.61 -6.96
CA LYS A 99 10.23 -19.51 -5.90
C LYS A 99 10.08 -18.27 -5.00
N ILE A 100 9.64 -17.14 -5.56
CA ILE A 100 9.36 -15.95 -4.75
C ILE A 100 8.09 -16.17 -3.93
N TRP A 101 7.04 -16.73 -4.53
CA TRP A 101 5.75 -16.99 -3.89
C TRP A 101 5.87 -18.03 -2.75
N ASP A 102 6.68 -19.08 -2.92
CA ASP A 102 6.93 -20.14 -1.93
C ASP A 102 7.44 -19.62 -0.58
N LYS A 103 8.00 -18.41 -0.54
CA LYS A 103 8.39 -17.76 0.72
C LYS A 103 7.19 -17.28 1.55
N PHE A 104 6.01 -17.21 0.95
CA PHE A 104 4.83 -16.61 1.55
C PHE A 104 3.76 -17.65 1.87
N THR A 105 3.09 -17.45 2.99
CA THR A 105 1.83 -18.11 3.32
C THR A 105 0.73 -17.05 3.23
N PRO A 106 -0.01 -16.98 2.11
CA PRO A 106 -1.03 -15.97 1.90
C PRO A 106 -2.28 -16.27 2.74
N HIS A 107 -2.83 -15.23 3.37
CA HIS A 107 -4.09 -15.23 4.10
C HIS A 107 -4.97 -14.13 3.55
N TYR A 108 -6.10 -14.51 2.94
CA TYR A 108 -7.03 -13.54 2.39
C TYR A 108 -8.05 -13.12 3.43
N THR A 109 -8.30 -11.82 3.55
CA THR A 109 -9.40 -11.34 4.39
C THR A 109 -10.74 -11.84 3.83
N PRO A 110 -11.74 -12.12 4.68
CA PRO A 110 -13.10 -12.43 4.22
C PRO A 110 -13.64 -11.33 3.28
N LYS A 111 -14.60 -11.70 2.42
CA LYS A 111 -15.28 -10.73 1.57
C LYS A 111 -15.88 -9.61 2.43
N HIS A 112 -15.71 -8.37 1.99
CA HIS A 112 -16.13 -7.15 2.71
C HIS A 112 -15.47 -6.92 4.08
N ALA A 113 -14.38 -7.63 4.39
CA ALA A 113 -13.63 -7.49 5.63
C ALA A 113 -12.20 -6.98 5.43
N SER A 114 -11.97 -6.13 4.42
CA SER A 114 -10.65 -5.52 4.18
C SER A 114 -10.14 -4.69 5.36
N TRP A 115 -11.03 -4.25 6.26
CA TRP A 115 -10.68 -3.58 7.52
C TRP A 115 -9.85 -4.44 8.48
N LEU A 116 -9.76 -5.76 8.25
CA LEU A 116 -8.84 -6.66 8.97
C LEU A 116 -7.41 -6.60 8.44
N ASP A 117 -7.19 -6.08 7.24
CA ASP A 117 -5.86 -5.88 6.68
C ASP A 117 -5.17 -4.72 7.41
N GLN A 118 -4.09 -5.02 8.11
CA GLN A 118 -3.33 -4.03 8.88
C GLN A 118 -2.66 -3.00 7.99
N ALA A 119 -2.50 -3.26 6.68
CA ALA A 119 -2.06 -2.29 5.70
C ALA A 119 -3.02 -1.10 5.57
N GLU A 120 -4.32 -1.25 5.88
CA GLU A 120 -5.29 -0.14 5.90
C GLU A 120 -4.93 0.93 6.94
N ILE A 121 -4.30 0.53 8.05
CA ILE A 121 -3.77 1.47 9.04
C ILE A 121 -2.64 2.29 8.43
N GLU A 122 -1.70 1.66 7.71
CA GLU A 122 -0.63 2.35 6.98
C GLU A 122 -1.23 3.31 5.94
N ILE A 123 -2.22 2.88 5.16
CA ILE A 123 -2.90 3.72 4.14
C ILE A 123 -3.47 4.97 4.79
N GLY A 124 -4.16 4.84 5.93
CA GLY A 124 -4.68 5.98 6.68
C GLY A 124 -3.60 6.95 7.15
N ILE A 125 -2.49 6.44 7.70
CA ILE A 125 -1.37 7.27 8.16
C ILE A 125 -0.68 7.93 6.96
N PHE A 126 -0.45 7.19 5.87
CA PHE A 126 0.13 7.68 4.62
C PHE A 126 -0.73 8.80 4.03
N SER A 127 -2.04 8.61 3.94
CA SER A 127 -2.96 9.63 3.44
C SER A 127 -2.84 10.92 4.25
N ARG A 128 -2.92 10.85 5.58
CA ARG A 128 -2.84 12.04 6.45
C ARG A 128 -1.46 12.73 6.44
N GLN A 129 -0.38 11.95 6.50
CA GLN A 129 0.97 12.51 6.71
C GLN A 129 1.76 12.73 5.43
N CYS A 130 1.53 11.91 4.41
CA CYS A 130 2.23 11.99 3.13
C CYS A 130 1.43 12.77 2.10
N LEU A 131 0.10 12.69 2.08
CA LEU A 131 -0.71 13.47 1.13
C LEU A 131 -1.25 14.74 1.80
N GLY A 132 -1.78 14.61 3.00
CA GLY A 132 -2.43 15.71 3.71
C GLY A 132 -3.56 16.30 2.88
N HIS A 133 -3.58 17.63 2.77
CA HIS A 133 -4.49 18.35 1.90
C HIS A 133 -3.89 18.68 0.52
N ASP A 134 -2.64 18.26 0.27
CA ASP A 134 -1.90 18.67 -0.92
C ASP A 134 -2.35 17.91 -2.16
N ARG A 135 -2.42 18.64 -3.28
CA ARG A 135 -2.58 18.08 -4.61
C ARG A 135 -1.21 17.93 -5.26
N ILE A 136 -0.74 16.70 -5.41
CA ILE A 136 0.56 16.42 -6.03
C ILE A 136 0.39 16.37 -7.55
N GLY A 137 1.27 17.07 -8.27
CA GLY A 137 1.20 17.42 -9.71
C GLY A 137 1.69 16.40 -10.73
N ASP A 138 2.42 15.38 -10.30
CA ASP A 138 2.83 14.29 -11.17
C ASP A 138 3.22 13.02 -10.37
N ILE A 139 3.30 11.88 -11.06
CA ILE A 139 3.70 10.59 -10.46
C ILE A 139 5.15 10.63 -9.91
N PRO A 140 6.16 11.19 -10.61
CA PRO A 140 7.50 11.36 -10.06
C PRO A 140 7.55 12.10 -8.71
N SER A 141 6.84 13.22 -8.58
CA SER A 141 6.72 13.98 -7.33
C SER A 141 6.07 13.14 -6.24
N LEU A 142 4.98 12.42 -6.56
CA LEU A 142 4.32 11.52 -5.63
C LEU A 142 5.26 10.39 -5.17
N ARG A 143 6.06 9.82 -6.08
CA ARG A 143 7.07 8.81 -5.76
C ARG A 143 8.15 9.35 -4.83
N LYS A 144 8.67 10.55 -5.09
CA LYS A 144 9.70 11.19 -4.26
C LYS A 144 9.16 11.40 -2.84
N ARG A 145 7.95 11.95 -2.73
CA ARG A 145 7.31 12.20 -1.42
C ARG A 145 7.01 10.91 -0.67
N ALA A 146 6.42 9.91 -1.34
CA ALA A 146 6.12 8.62 -0.73
C ALA A 146 7.39 7.87 -0.30
N SER A 147 8.47 7.94 -1.09
CA SER A 147 9.77 7.36 -0.73
C SER A 147 10.35 8.02 0.53
N ALA A 148 10.37 9.35 0.58
CA ALA A 148 10.83 10.09 1.75
C ALA A 148 9.99 9.76 3.00
N TRP A 149 8.66 9.67 2.84
CA TRP A 149 7.76 9.25 3.90
C TRP A 149 8.05 7.83 4.38
N ASN A 150 8.19 6.87 3.47
CA ASN A 150 8.50 5.47 3.79
C ASN A 150 9.85 5.35 4.53
N CYS A 151 10.88 6.07 4.09
CA CYS A 151 12.17 6.13 4.78
C CYS A 151 12.04 6.67 6.21
N ARG A 152 11.25 7.74 6.41
CA ARG A 152 10.98 8.30 7.74
C ARG A 152 10.27 7.28 8.63
N MET A 153 9.23 6.62 8.14
CA MET A 153 8.46 5.62 8.90
C MET A 153 9.34 4.44 9.33
N ASN A 154 10.17 3.93 8.41
CA ASN A 154 11.10 2.84 8.71
C ASN A 154 12.22 3.26 9.68
N ARG A 155 12.69 4.50 9.63
CA ARG A 155 13.67 5.03 10.59
C ARG A 155 13.07 5.14 12.00
N GLN A 156 11.82 5.57 12.09
CA GLN A 156 11.10 5.68 13.37
C GLN A 156 10.64 4.33 13.93
N ARG A 157 10.62 3.27 13.11
CA ARG A 157 10.14 1.92 13.47
C ARG A 157 8.80 1.96 14.20
N ARG A 158 7.86 2.77 13.70
CA ARG A 158 6.54 2.94 14.35
C ARG A 158 5.79 1.60 14.31
N LYS A 159 5.59 0.97 15.46
CA LYS A 159 4.84 -0.28 15.57
C LYS A 159 3.34 -0.01 15.50
N ILE A 160 2.59 -1.01 15.08
CA ILE A 160 1.13 -1.01 15.14
C ILE A 160 0.71 -1.96 16.26
N ASN A 161 0.11 -1.42 17.31
CA ASN A 161 -0.47 -2.19 18.41
C ASN A 161 -1.87 -2.65 18.00
N TRP A 162 -1.96 -3.88 17.52
CA TRP A 162 -3.22 -4.47 17.08
C TRP A 162 -3.99 -5.04 18.27
N SER A 163 -5.20 -4.54 18.50
CA SER A 163 -6.05 -4.96 19.62
C SER A 163 -7.19 -5.90 19.22
N PHE A 164 -7.44 -6.10 17.92
CA PHE A 164 -8.56 -6.92 17.46
C PHE A 164 -8.25 -8.41 17.64
N THR A 165 -9.10 -9.10 18.39
CA THR A 165 -8.88 -10.47 18.87
C THR A 165 -9.72 -11.49 18.11
N VAL A 166 -9.45 -12.78 18.34
CA VAL A 166 -10.25 -13.87 17.79
C VAL A 166 -11.70 -13.86 18.32
N PRO A 167 -11.97 -13.62 19.62
CA PRO A 167 -13.32 -13.36 20.11
C PRO A 167 -14.05 -12.26 19.34
N ASP A 168 -13.43 -11.09 19.15
CA ASP A 168 -14.02 -9.98 18.39
C ASP A 168 -14.35 -10.39 16.95
N ALA A 169 -13.47 -11.19 16.33
CA ALA A 169 -13.70 -11.73 14.99
C ALA A 169 -14.92 -12.65 14.94
N ARG A 170 -15.07 -13.54 15.93
CA ARG A 170 -16.21 -14.49 16.00
C ARG A 170 -17.53 -13.75 16.18
N GLU A 171 -17.56 -12.75 17.05
CA GLU A 171 -18.74 -11.92 17.26
C GLU A 171 -19.10 -11.14 15.99
N LYS A 172 -18.13 -10.41 15.43
CA LYS A 172 -18.37 -9.48 14.31
C LYS A 172 -18.66 -10.19 12.98
N LEU A 173 -18.01 -11.32 12.73
CA LEU A 173 -18.19 -12.08 11.49
C LEU A 173 -19.22 -13.21 11.62
N ARG A 174 -19.79 -13.40 12.82
CA ARG A 174 -20.81 -14.41 13.12
C ARG A 174 -20.40 -15.84 12.74
N TYR A 175 -19.11 -16.18 12.92
CA TYR A 175 -18.61 -17.52 12.63
C TYR A 175 -19.09 -18.54 13.68
N LYS A 176 -19.65 -19.67 13.24
CA LYS A 176 -19.93 -20.82 14.11
C LYS A 176 -18.62 -21.58 14.35
N SER A 177 -18.43 -22.09 15.56
CA SER A 177 -17.16 -22.67 16.04
C SER A 177 -16.64 -23.88 15.24
N ALA A 178 -17.49 -24.56 14.48
CA ALA A 178 -17.15 -25.76 13.72
C ALA A 178 -16.38 -25.49 12.41
N ASP A 179 -16.42 -24.26 11.89
CA ASP A 179 -15.93 -23.95 10.53
C ASP A 179 -14.45 -23.51 10.48
N PHE A 180 -13.73 -23.55 11.61
CA PHE A 180 -12.39 -22.96 11.71
C PHE A 180 -11.28 -24.01 11.87
N ILE A 181 -10.58 -24.28 10.77
CA ILE A 181 -9.27 -24.95 10.81
C ILE A 181 -8.21 -23.87 11.01
N ARG A 182 -7.50 -23.90 12.15
CA ARG A 182 -6.32 -23.06 12.33
C ARG A 182 -5.30 -23.36 11.23
N SER A 183 -4.72 -22.32 10.64
CA SER A 183 -3.56 -22.49 9.77
C SER A 183 -2.48 -23.26 10.53
N ARG A 184 -1.96 -24.34 9.94
CA ARG A 184 -1.04 -25.29 10.61
C ARG A 184 0.41 -24.78 10.72
N TYR A 185 0.63 -23.48 10.57
CA TYR A 185 1.94 -22.85 10.51
C TYR A 185 2.18 -21.96 11.72
#